data_AF-A0A377K593-F1
#
_entry.id   AF-A0A377K593-F1
#
_cell.length_a   1.000
_cell.length_b   1.000
_cell.length_c   1.000
_cell.angle_alpha   90.00
_cell.angle_beta   90.00
_cell.angle_gamma   90.00
#
_symmetry.space_group_name_H-M   'P 1'
#
loop_
_entity.id
_entity.type
_entity.pdbx_description
1 polymer ?
#
loop_
_entity_poly.entity_id
_entity_poly.type
_entity_poly.pdbx_seq_one_letter_code
_entity_poly.pdbx_strand_id
1 'polypeptide(L)'
;MRSALRLYTSSWRYLYGVKPGATRVDLDGNPCGELDEQHVEHARKQLEEAKARVQAQRAEQQAKKREAAAAAGEKEDAPRRETQATSDHATPQRRR
;
A
#
# COMPACT_ATOMS: atom_id res chain seq x y z
N MET A 1 16.12 -10.00 3.71
CA MET A 1 14.87 -9.97 2.91
C MET A 1 13.64 -10.34 3.74
N ARG A 2 13.25 -9.52 4.72
CA ARG A 2 11.98 -9.70 5.46
C ARG A 2 11.13 -8.43 5.43
N SER A 3 11.78 -7.27 5.33
CA SER A 3 11.17 -5.95 5.28
C SER A 3 10.23 -5.76 4.08
N ALA A 4 10.66 -6.15 2.88
CA ALA A 4 9.84 -6.05 1.67
C ALA A 4 8.59 -6.95 1.74
N LEU A 5 8.75 -8.18 2.24
CA LEU A 5 7.63 -9.10 2.46
C LEU A 5 6.63 -8.51 3.46
N ARG A 6 7.12 -7.97 4.57
CA ARG A 6 6.28 -7.33 5.59
C ARG A 6 5.53 -6.12 5.03
N LEU A 7 6.17 -5.31 4.19
CA LEU A 7 5.52 -4.18 3.53
C LEU A 7 4.37 -4.66 2.63
N TYR A 8 4.61 -5.70 1.85
CA TYR A 8 3.60 -6.28 0.96
C TYR A 8 2.41 -6.87 1.72
N THR A 9 2.66 -7.68 2.75
CA THR A 9 1.58 -8.33 3.51
C THR A 9 0.80 -7.37 4.41
N SER A 10 1.40 -6.25 4.80
CA SER A 10 0.72 -5.15 5.50
C SER A 10 -0.02 -4.17 4.57
N SER A 11 0.10 -4.33 3.26
CA SER A 11 -0.56 -3.45 2.30
C SER A 11 -2.07 -3.65 2.33
N TRP A 12 -2.84 -2.56 2.26
CA TRP A 12 -4.29 -2.63 2.15
C TRP A 12 -4.74 -3.51 0.98
N ARG A 13 -4.04 -3.42 -0.16
CA ARG A 13 -4.37 -4.24 -1.34
C ARG A 13 -4.28 -5.74 -1.05
N TYR A 14 -3.30 -6.14 -0.23
CA TYR A 14 -3.14 -7.53 0.18
C TYR A 14 -4.22 -7.93 1.17
N LEU A 15 -4.45 -7.13 2.22
CA LEU A 15 -5.45 -7.41 3.26
C LEU A 15 -6.89 -7.49 2.70
N TYR A 16 -7.24 -6.69 1.69
CA TYR A 16 -8.53 -6.76 0.99
C TYR A 16 -8.70 -8.00 0.11
N GLY A 17 -7.59 -8.59 -0.36
CA GLY A 17 -7.61 -9.80 -1.17
C GLY A 17 -7.79 -11.10 -0.37
N VAL A 18 -7.64 -11.03 0.96
CA VAL A 18 -7.77 -12.17 1.86
C VAL A 18 -9.25 -12.52 2.01
N LYS A 19 -9.66 -13.67 1.46
CA LYS A 19 -11.04 -14.18 1.49
C LYS A 19 -11.06 -15.61 2.01
N PRO A 20 -12.11 -16.01 2.76
CA PRO A 20 -12.25 -17.38 3.21
C PRO A 20 -12.43 -18.32 2.02
N GLY A 21 -11.84 -19.51 2.09
CA GLY A 21 -11.94 -20.54 1.04
C GLY A 21 -11.12 -20.25 -0.23
N ALA A 22 -10.26 -19.23 -0.22
CA ALA A 22 -9.32 -19.02 -1.31
C ALA A 22 -8.14 -20.00 -1.19
N THR A 23 -7.88 -20.77 -2.25
CA THR A 23 -6.69 -21.63 -2.33
C THR A 23 -5.44 -20.76 -2.47
N ARG A 24 -4.50 -20.91 -1.53
CA ARG A 24 -3.19 -20.24 -1.64
C ARG A 24 -2.31 -21.04 -2.60
N VAL A 25 -1.39 -20.36 -3.26
CA VAL A 25 -0.38 -21.00 -4.10
C VAL A 25 0.97 -20.82 -3.43
N ASP A 26 1.76 -21.89 -3.34
CA ASP A 26 3.13 -21.84 -2.82
C ASP A 26 4.11 -21.23 -3.84
N LEU A 27 5.40 -21.26 -3.54
CA LEU A 27 6.45 -20.73 -4.42
C LEU A 27 6.68 -21.60 -5.65
N ASP A 28 6.32 -22.87 -5.60
CA ASP A 28 6.50 -23.86 -6.67
C ASP A 28 5.25 -23.98 -7.57
N GLY A 29 4.17 -23.27 -7.22
CA GLY A 29 2.92 -23.24 -7.98
C GLY A 29 1.87 -24.27 -7.52
N ASN A 30 2.12 -24.99 -6.42
CA ASN A 30 1.18 -25.98 -5.90
C ASN A 30 0.14 -25.33 -4.96
N PRO A 31 -1.06 -25.92 -4.84
CA PRO A 31 -2.07 -25.47 -3.90
C PRO A 31 -1.58 -25.67 -2.45
N CYS A 32 -1.37 -24.55 -1.74
CA CYS A 32 -0.89 -24.46 -0.36
C CYS A 32 -2.06 -24.35 0.64
N GLY A 33 -3.04 -25.24 0.51
CA GLY A 33 -4.22 -25.30 1.37
C GLY A 33 -5.17 -24.10 1.25
N GLU A 34 -6.28 -24.20 1.97
CA GLU A 34 -7.30 -23.15 2.01
C GLU A 34 -6.99 -22.10 3.06
N LEU A 35 -7.34 -20.85 2.74
CA LEU A 35 -7.21 -19.75 3.68
C LEU A 35 -8.32 -19.85 4.73
N ASP A 36 -7.95 -20.36 5.90
CA ASP A 36 -8.85 -20.62 7.03
C ASP A 36 -9.49 -19.34 7.60
N GLU A 37 -10.65 -19.45 8.24
CA GLU A 37 -11.44 -18.31 8.72
C GLU A 37 -10.64 -17.39 9.67
N GLN A 38 -9.79 -17.98 10.50
CA GLN A 38 -8.90 -17.26 11.41
C GLN A 38 -7.94 -16.29 10.70
N HIS A 39 -7.51 -16.63 9.47
CA HIS A 39 -6.64 -15.75 8.68
C HIS A 39 -7.38 -14.53 8.15
N VAL A 40 -8.67 -14.67 7.85
CA VAL A 40 -9.53 -13.59 7.39
C VAL A 40 -9.83 -12.64 8.54
N GLU A 41 -10.15 -13.17 9.72
CA GLU A 41 -10.37 -12.36 10.92
C GLU A 41 -9.12 -11.55 11.28
N HIS A 42 -7.96 -12.19 11.25
CA HIS A 42 -6.69 -11.50 11.50
C HIS A 42 -6.40 -10.43 10.43
N ALA A 43 -6.70 -10.69 9.16
CA ALA A 43 -6.54 -9.69 8.10
C ALA A 43 -7.49 -8.49 8.25
N ARG A 44 -8.74 -8.74 8.64
CA ARG A 44 -9.74 -7.69 8.93
C ARG A 44 -9.30 -6.81 10.08
N LYS A 45 -8.85 -7.41 11.19
CA LYS A 45 -8.29 -6.68 12.34
C LYS A 45 -7.08 -5.83 11.94
N GLN A 46 -6.13 -6.41 11.19
CA GLN A 46 -4.98 -5.67 10.68
C GLN A 46 -5.36 -4.50 9.76
N LEU A 47 -6.46 -4.63 9.00
CA LEU A 47 -6.93 -3.58 8.10
C LEU A 47 -7.48 -2.39 8.90
N GLU A 48 -8.21 -2.65 9.99
CA GLU A 48 -8.68 -1.61 10.92
C GLU A 48 -7.51 -0.93 11.64
N GLU A 49 -6.57 -1.71 12.17
CA GLU A 49 -5.36 -1.17 12.80
C GLU A 49 -4.50 -0.36 11.83
N ALA A 50 -4.35 -0.82 10.59
CA ALA A 50 -3.62 -0.09 9.55
C ALA A 50 -4.33 1.22 9.19
N LYS A 51 -5.66 1.24 9.11
CA LYS A 51 -6.43 2.47 8.90
C LYS A 51 -6.23 3.47 10.03
N ALA A 52 -6.34 3.04 11.27
CA ALA A 52 -6.13 3.90 12.44
C ALA A 52 -4.71 4.49 12.47
N ARG A 53 -3.69 3.66 12.22
CA ARG A 53 -2.29 4.11 12.17
C ARG A 53 -2.02 5.11 11.06
N VAL A 54 -2.58 4.91 9.87
CA VAL A 54 -2.41 5.84 8.74
C VAL A 54 -3.13 7.16 9.00
N GLN A 55 -4.29 7.15 9.66
CA GLN A 55 -4.96 8.40 10.04
C GLN A 55 -4.14 9.20 11.05
N ALA A 56 -3.62 8.55 12.10
CA ALA A 56 -2.73 9.19 13.07
C ALA A 56 -1.47 9.77 12.40
N GLN A 57 -0.79 8.98 11.55
CA GLN A 57 0.38 9.47 10.82
C GLN A 57 0.07 10.59 9.83
N ARG A 58 -1.09 10.57 9.15
CA ARG A 58 -1.48 11.66 8.25
C ARG A 58 -1.68 12.98 8.98
N ALA A 59 -2.28 12.95 10.16
CA ALA A 59 -2.48 14.15 10.98
C ALA A 59 -1.12 14.76 11.40
N GLU A 60 -0.20 13.93 11.91
CA GLU A 60 1.14 14.37 12.30
C GLU A 60 1.97 14.88 11.10
N GLN A 61 1.91 14.18 9.95
CA GLN A 61 2.61 14.61 8.75
C GLN A 61 2.01 15.90 8.17
N GLN A 62 0.71 16.13 8.28
CA GLN A 62 0.08 17.35 7.81
C GLN A 62 0.46 18.54 8.70
N ALA A 63 0.54 18.36 10.02
CA ALA A 63 1.02 19.39 10.94
C ALA A 63 2.48 19.75 10.63
N LYS A 64 3.37 18.76 10.51
CA LYS A 64 4.78 18.96 10.15
C LYS A 64 4.97 19.61 8.77
N LYS A 65 4.14 19.25 7.78
CA LYS A 65 4.16 19.89 6.46
C LYS A 65 3.69 21.34 6.50
N ARG A 66 2.70 21.69 7.32
CA ARG A 66 2.23 23.08 7.49
C ARG A 66 3.29 23.94 8.16
N GLU A 67 3.98 23.42 9.17
CA GLU A 67 5.06 24.12 9.87
C GLU A 67 6.28 24.33 8.96
N ALA A 68 6.67 23.30 8.20
CA ALA A 68 7.75 23.42 7.20
C ALA A 68 7.40 24.37 6.04
N ALA A 69 6.12 24.41 5.61
CA ALA A 69 5.66 25.34 4.57
C ALA A 69 5.58 26.79 5.07
N ALA A 70 5.26 27.01 6.35
CA ALA A 70 5.27 28.34 6.96
C ALA A 70 6.69 28.88 7.19
N ALA A 71 7.64 28.00 7.52
CA ALA A 71 9.06 28.36 7.66
C ALA A 71 9.75 28.64 6.31
N ALA A 72 9.18 28.16 5.19
CA ALA A 72 9.71 28.34 3.84
C ALA A 72 9.08 29.52 3.07
N GLY A 73 8.46 30.48 3.77
CA GLY A 73 7.85 31.67 3.16
C GLY A 73 8.85 32.50 2.34
N GLU A 74 8.42 32.86 1.12
CA GLU A 74 9.07 33.69 0.08
C GLU A 74 10.24 33.06 -0.70
N LYS A 75 9.92 32.39 -1.82
CA LYS A 75 10.29 32.88 -3.18
C LYS A 75 9.23 32.46 -4.20
N GLU A 76 8.55 33.49 -4.73
CA GLU A 76 8.07 33.68 -6.10
C GLU A 76 8.07 32.53 -7.14
N ASP A 77 6.93 32.46 -7.84
CA ASP A 77 6.80 32.45 -9.30
C ASP A 77 6.90 31.12 -10.10
N ALA A 78 5.75 30.80 -10.72
CA ALA A 78 5.55 30.13 -12.00
C ALA A 78 5.89 28.61 -12.15
N PRO A 79 5.37 27.98 -13.23
CA PRO A 79 4.27 27.04 -13.18
C PRO A 79 4.76 25.59 -13.15
N ARG A 80 3.90 24.70 -12.64
CA ARG A 80 3.76 23.28 -12.98
C ARG A 80 4.82 22.75 -13.96
N ARG A 81 6.02 22.45 -13.45
CA ARG A 81 7.04 21.70 -14.20
C ARG A 81 6.55 20.29 -14.39
N GLU A 82 6.24 19.99 -15.63
CA GLU A 82 6.22 18.68 -16.24
C GLU A 82 7.29 17.77 -15.63
N THR A 83 6.89 16.79 -14.85
CA THR A 83 7.66 15.55 -14.66
C THR A 83 7.10 14.53 -15.62
N GLN A 84 7.46 14.68 -16.89
CA GLN A 84 7.54 13.53 -17.78
C GLN A 84 8.78 12.71 -17.39
N ALA A 85 8.62 11.38 -17.56
CA ALA A 85 9.62 10.32 -17.44
C ALA A 85 10.00 9.96 -15.99
N THR A 86 9.77 8.76 -15.47
CA THR A 86 9.84 7.39 -16.01
C THR A 86 8.97 6.48 -15.09
N SER A 87 8.45 5.30 -15.38
CA SER A 87 8.56 4.30 -16.44
C SER A 87 7.52 3.21 -16.09
N ASP A 88 6.77 2.75 -17.10
CA ASP A 88 6.42 1.34 -17.31
C ASP A 88 5.86 0.50 -16.14
N HIS A 89 4.56 0.64 -15.90
CA HIS A 89 3.70 -0.52 -15.65
C HIS A 89 2.64 -0.49 -16.77
N ALA A 90 3.03 -0.96 -17.95
CA ALA A 90 2.08 -1.32 -18.98
C ALA A 90 1.71 -2.79 -18.72
N THR A 91 0.47 -3.02 -18.32
CA THR A 91 -0.12 -4.36 -18.29
C THR A 91 0.01 -4.97 -19.69
N PRO A 92 0.69 -6.11 -19.91
CA PRO A 92 0.72 -6.71 -21.23
C PRO A 92 -0.66 -7.33 -21.50
N GLN A 93 -1.52 -6.60 -22.18
CA GLN A 93 -2.76 -7.14 -22.73
C GLN A 93 -2.37 -8.04 -23.91
N ARG A 94 -2.37 -9.34 -23.63
CA ARG A 94 -2.13 -10.45 -24.54
C ARG A 94 -3.04 -10.31 -25.77
N ARG A 95 -2.44 -9.95 -26.92
CA ARG A 95 -3.09 -9.97 -28.24
C ARG A 95 -3.66 -11.38 -28.51
N ARG A 96 -4.93 -11.43 -28.89
CA ARG A 96 -5.51 -12.51 -29.70
C ARG A 96 -5.62 -11.99 -31.13
#